data_AF-A0A3N5EI15-F1
#
_entry.id   AF-A0A3N5EI15-F1
#
_cell.length_a   1.000
_cell.length_b   1.000
_cell.length_c   1.000
_cell.angle_alpha   90.00
_cell.angle_beta   90.00
_cell.angle_gamma   90.00
#
_symmetry.space_group_name_H-M   'P 1'
#
loop_
_entity.id
_entity.type
_entity.pdbx_description
1 polymer ?
#
loop_
_entity_poly.entity_id
_entity_poly.type
_entity_poly.pdbx_seq_one_letter_code
_entity_poly.pdbx_strand_id
1 'polypeptide(L)'
;MNYSNRIQRLQAVLRRRKVDAMLITQPENRRYLSGYTGVDHGIGETSGVLLIPAKGNISLLTDFRYKIQAELDVNWAKVLLYPRGLLKLLPQLLGDLGIKTLAF
;
A
#
# COMPACT_ATOMS: atom_id res chain seq x y z
N MET A 1 -16.22 -8.17 1.64
CA MET A 1 -15.89 -7.15 2.67
C MET A 1 -15.87 -5.77 2.02
N ASN A 2 -16.30 -4.70 2.70
CA ASN A 2 -16.30 -3.34 2.13
C ASN A 2 -15.01 -2.58 2.48
N TYR A 3 -13.96 -2.81 1.67
CA TYR A 3 -12.66 -2.12 1.82
C TYR A 3 -12.76 -0.63 1.47
N SER A 4 -13.58 -0.29 0.46
CA SER A 4 -13.78 1.09 -0.01
C SER A 4 -14.18 2.03 1.13
N ASN A 5 -15.12 1.63 1.99
CA ASN A 5 -15.53 2.45 3.14
C ASN A 5 -14.38 2.69 4.14
N ARG A 6 -13.52 1.69 4.38
CA ARG A 6 -12.37 1.81 5.30
C ARG A 6 -11.33 2.76 4.74
N ILE A 7 -11.01 2.61 3.45
CA ILE A 7 -10.11 3.47 2.70
C ILE A 7 -10.61 4.91 2.70
N GLN A 8 -11.87 5.16 2.35
CA GLN A 8 -12.42 6.51 2.28
C GLN A 8 -12.35 7.24 3.63
N ARG A 9 -12.61 6.52 4.73
CA ARG A 9 -12.44 7.06 6.10
C ARG A 9 -10.98 7.43 6.37
N LEU A 10 -10.02 6.55 6.04
CA LEU A 10 -8.60 6.84 6.20
C LEU A 10 -8.16 8.03 5.36
N GLN A 11 -8.54 8.08 4.08
CA GLN A 11 -8.23 9.20 3.19
C GLN A 11 -8.81 10.52 3.71
N ALA A 12 -10.01 10.52 4.32
CA ALA A 12 -10.58 11.70 4.95
C ALA A 12 -9.72 12.19 6.14
N VAL A 13 -9.21 11.26 6.95
CA VAL A 13 -8.28 11.59 8.04
C VAL A 13 -6.96 12.16 7.50
N LEU A 14 -6.39 11.58 6.45
CA LEU A 14 -5.16 12.08 5.82
C LEU A 14 -5.34 13.51 5.30
N ARG A 15 -6.43 13.78 4.57
CA ARG A 15 -6.78 15.13 4.10
C ARG A 15 -6.91 16.13 5.24
N ARG A 16 -7.61 15.75 6.31
CA ARG A 16 -7.78 16.62 7.50
C ARG A 16 -6.45 16.92 8.18
N ARG A 17 -5.54 15.96 8.20
CA ARG A 17 -4.19 16.11 8.79
C ARG A 17 -3.17 16.74 7.83
N LYS A 18 -3.56 17.10 6.60
CA LYS A 18 -2.66 17.60 5.55
C LYS A 18 -1.48 16.66 5.26
N VAL A 19 -1.76 15.35 5.28
CA VAL A 19 -0.81 14.30 4.89
C VAL A 19 -1.19 13.78 3.52
N ASP A 20 -0.23 13.65 2.61
CA ASP A 20 -0.47 13.31 1.21
C ASP A 20 -0.67 11.80 1.00
N ALA A 21 0.02 10.96 1.77
CA ALA A 21 -0.16 9.51 1.73
C ALA A 21 0.22 8.81 3.04
N MET A 22 -0.27 7.58 3.20
CA MET A 22 0.12 6.67 4.27
C MET A 22 0.67 5.37 3.69
N LEU A 23 1.82 4.94 4.20
CA LEU A 23 2.44 3.66 3.89
C LEU A 23 2.10 2.65 5.01
N ILE A 24 1.38 1.59 4.68
CA ILE A 24 0.99 0.56 5.64
C ILE A 24 1.96 -0.61 5.51
N THR A 25 2.80 -0.79 6.52
CA THR A 25 3.83 -1.83 6.59
C THR A 25 3.40 -3.03 7.43
N GLN A 26 2.55 -2.84 8.44
CA GLN A 26 2.05 -3.92 9.29
C GLN A 26 1.08 -4.86 8.53
N PRO A 27 1.32 -6.19 8.53
CA PRO A 27 0.49 -7.17 7.83
C PRO A 27 -0.98 -7.14 8.20
N GLU A 28 -1.30 -6.92 9.47
CA GLU A 28 -2.67 -6.90 9.99
C GLU A 28 -3.44 -5.71 9.42
N ASN A 29 -2.82 -4.54 9.42
CA ASN A 29 -3.39 -3.31 8.87
C ASN A 29 -3.51 -3.41 7.33
N ARG A 30 -2.48 -3.95 6.68
CA ARG A 30 -2.47 -4.23 5.24
C ARG A 30 -3.65 -5.13 4.88
N ARG A 31 -3.85 -6.24 5.58
CA ARG A 31 -4.99 -7.15 5.37
C ARG A 31 -6.32 -6.49 5.68
N TYR A 32 -6.43 -5.75 6.78
CA TYR A 32 -7.66 -5.05 7.14
C TYR A 32 -8.11 -4.03 6.08
N LEU A 33 -7.16 -3.32 5.48
CA LEU A 33 -7.44 -2.27 4.50
C LEU A 33 -7.56 -2.79 3.07
N SER A 34 -6.80 -3.83 2.70
CA SER A 34 -6.73 -4.32 1.32
C SER A 34 -7.45 -5.64 1.06
N GLY A 35 -7.55 -6.50 2.06
CA GLY A 35 -7.89 -7.92 1.90
C GLY A 35 -6.71 -8.83 1.58
N TYR A 36 -5.52 -8.27 1.34
CA TYR A 36 -4.32 -9.04 1.01
C TYR A 36 -3.92 -10.01 2.13
N THR A 37 -3.76 -11.28 1.76
CA THR A 37 -3.54 -12.39 2.70
C THR A 37 -2.08 -12.84 2.81
N GLY A 38 -1.18 -12.30 1.98
CA GLY A 38 0.25 -12.55 2.10
C GLY A 38 0.75 -12.23 3.50
N VAL A 39 1.57 -13.11 4.07
CA VAL A 39 2.11 -13.01 5.43
C VAL A 39 3.59 -12.69 5.38
N ASP A 40 4.08 -11.93 6.35
CA ASP A 40 5.49 -11.55 6.38
C ASP A 40 6.30 -12.69 7.00
N HIS A 41 7.30 -13.21 6.26
CA HIS A 41 8.08 -14.37 6.67
C HIS A 41 9.39 -13.93 7.35
N GLY A 42 9.25 -13.35 8.56
CA GLY A 42 10.39 -12.96 9.40
C GLY A 42 10.59 -11.45 9.52
N ILE A 43 11.51 -11.05 10.40
CA ILE A 43 11.68 -9.65 10.84
C ILE A 43 12.17 -8.73 9.71
N GLY A 44 12.82 -9.28 8.68
CA GLY A 44 13.39 -8.52 7.57
C GLY A 44 12.67 -8.69 6.23
N GLU A 45 11.56 -9.42 6.20
CA GLU A 45 10.91 -9.82 4.96
C GLU A 45 9.43 -9.48 4.97
N THR A 46 9.00 -8.71 3.97
CA THR A 46 7.59 -8.34 3.82
C THR A 46 7.02 -8.87 2.53
N SER A 47 5.80 -9.41 2.61
CA SER A 47 5.02 -9.83 1.44
C SER A 47 4.45 -8.63 0.66
N GLY A 48 4.51 -7.43 1.20
CA GLY A 48 4.12 -6.22 0.49
C GLY A 48 3.78 -5.05 1.39
N VAL A 49 3.59 -3.87 0.82
CA VAL A 49 3.14 -2.70 1.59
C VAL A 49 2.03 -2.00 0.84
N LEU A 50 1.07 -1.44 1.57
CA LEU A 50 -0.06 -0.74 0.97
C LEU A 50 0.21 0.77 1.00
N LEU A 51 0.27 1.40 -0.16
CA LEU A 51 0.35 2.85 -0.28
C LEU A 51 -1.06 3.41 -0.50
N ILE A 52 -1.51 4.25 0.43
CA ILE A 52 -2.82 4.90 0.38
C ILE A 52 -2.62 6.42 0.28
N PRO A 53 -2.76 7.01 -0.91
CA PRO A 53 -2.80 8.46 -1.07
C PRO A 53 -4.06 9.06 -0.46
N ALA A 54 -4.00 10.29 0.03
CA ALA A 54 -5.14 11.06 0.53
C ALA A 54 -6.17 11.38 -0.57
N LYS A 55 -5.73 11.40 -1.82
CA LYS A 55 -6.51 11.52 -3.05
C LYS A 55 -5.90 10.61 -4.12
N GLY A 56 -6.73 9.86 -4.84
CA GLY A 56 -6.30 9.00 -5.95
C GLY A 56 -6.28 7.51 -5.60
N ASN A 57 -5.57 6.75 -6.43
CA ASN A 57 -5.63 5.30 -6.45
C ASN A 57 -4.69 4.67 -5.41
N ILE A 58 -5.16 3.59 -4.78
CA ILE A 58 -4.36 2.78 -3.85
C ILE A 58 -3.46 1.85 -4.63
N SER A 59 -2.26 1.61 -4.09
CA SER A 59 -1.32 0.65 -4.65
C SER A 59 -0.85 -0.35 -3.60
N LEU A 60 -0.93 -1.65 -3.90
CA LEU A 60 -0.22 -2.69 -3.18
C LEU A 60 1.14 -2.88 -3.85
N LEU A 61 2.20 -2.56 -3.14
CA LEU A 61 3.57 -2.76 -3.59
C LEU A 61 4.02 -4.14 -3.10
N THR A 62 4.52 -5.01 -3.97
CA THR A 62 4.98 -6.36 -3.59
C THR A 62 6.17 -6.80 -4.44
N ASP A 63 6.76 -7.96 -4.13
CA ASP A 63 7.76 -8.62 -4.96
C ASP A 63 7.12 -9.67 -5.88
N PHE A 64 7.91 -10.21 -6.81
CA PHE A 64 7.42 -11.13 -7.83
C PHE A 64 6.84 -12.43 -7.27
N ARG A 65 7.27 -12.87 -6.07
CA ARG A 65 6.83 -14.12 -5.45
C ARG A 65 5.35 -14.08 -5.08
N TYR A 66 4.84 -12.90 -4.75
CA TYR A 66 3.46 -12.72 -4.35
C TYR A 66 2.58 -12.07 -5.40
N LYS A 67 3.11 -11.77 -6.60
CA LYS A 67 2.37 -11.05 -7.66
C LYS A 67 0.99 -11.65 -7.92
N ILE A 68 0.93 -12.95 -8.19
CA ILE A 68 -0.31 -13.65 -8.57
C ILE A 68 -1.32 -13.57 -7.41
N GLN A 69 -0.87 -13.83 -6.18
CA GLN A 69 -1.72 -13.72 -4.99
C GLN A 69 -2.22 -12.29 -4.76
N ALA A 70 -1.35 -11.30 -4.91
CA ALA A 70 -1.69 -9.88 -4.75
C ALA A 70 -2.75 -9.43 -5.76
N GLU A 71 -2.63 -9.85 -7.02
CA GLU A 71 -3.60 -9.54 -8.09
C GLU A 71 -4.96 -10.22 -7.85
N LEU A 72 -4.96 -11.42 -7.27
CA LEU A 72 -6.19 -12.14 -6.90
C LEU A 72 -6.87 -11.52 -5.66
N ASP A 73 -6.11 -11.28 -4.59
CA ASP A 73 -6.63 -10.78 -3.32
C ASP A 73 -7.08 -9.31 -3.42
N VAL A 74 -6.38 -8.51 -4.21
CA VAL A 74 -6.55 -7.04 -4.30
C VAL A 74 -6.81 -6.60 -5.74
N ASN A 75 -7.75 -7.28 -6.40
CA ASN A 75 -8.18 -6.98 -7.78
C ASN A 75 -8.77 -5.56 -7.99
N TRP A 76 -9.06 -4.84 -6.90
CA TRP A 76 -9.66 -3.51 -6.90
C TRP A 76 -8.65 -2.37 -6.77
N ALA A 77 -7.37 -2.69 -6.47
CA ALA A 77 -6.29 -1.71 -6.38
C ALA A 77 -5.17 -2.03 -7.37
N LYS A 78 -4.24 -1.09 -7.56
CA LYS A 78 -3.08 -1.33 -8.42
C LYS A 78 -2.07 -2.22 -7.70
N VAL A 79 -1.65 -3.31 -8.32
CA VAL A 79 -0.50 -4.10 -7.84
C VAL A 79 0.75 -3.62 -8.57
N LEU A 80 1.77 -3.22 -7.81
CA LEU A 80 3.06 -2.74 -8.33
C LEU A 80 4.18 -3.62 -7.80
N LEU A 81 5.11 -3.98 -8.68
CA LEU A 81 6.27 -4.79 -8.31
C LEU A 81 7.48 -3.93 -7.98
N TYR A 82 8.22 -4.29 -6.93
CA TYR A 82 9.54 -3.73 -6.61
C TYR A 82 10.67 -4.76 -6.82
N PRO A 83 11.05 -5.13 -8.05
CA PRO A 83 12.06 -6.18 -8.27
C PRO A 83 13.44 -5.88 -7.64
N ARG A 84 13.73 -4.60 -7.33
CA ARG A 84 14.98 -4.15 -6.70
C ARG A 84 14.80 -3.69 -5.24
N GLY A 85 13.69 -4.06 -4.61
CA GLY A 85 13.34 -3.70 -3.24
C GLY A 85 12.52 -2.40 -3.11
N LEU A 86 11.71 -2.35 -2.06
CA LEU A 86 10.77 -1.24 -1.80
C LEU A 86 11.47 0.12 -1.74
N LEU A 87 12.58 0.21 -1.00
CA LEU A 87 13.31 1.47 -0.78
C LEU A 87 13.86 2.09 -2.07
N LYS A 88 14.10 1.28 -3.12
CA LYS A 88 14.55 1.79 -4.42
C LYS A 88 13.38 2.28 -5.28
N LEU A 89 12.20 1.66 -5.17
CA LEU A 89 11.00 2.06 -5.91
C LEU A 89 10.35 3.31 -5.30
N LEU A 90 10.37 3.42 -3.97
CA LEU A 90 9.56 4.38 -3.24
C LEU A 90 9.86 5.85 -3.63
N PRO A 91 11.11 6.34 -3.72
CA PRO A 91 11.38 7.74 -4.06
C PRO A 91 10.81 8.14 -5.42
N GLN A 92 10.99 7.28 -6.43
CA GLN A 92 10.45 7.51 -7.76
C GLN A 92 8.91 7.53 -7.74
N LEU A 93 8.31 6.52 -7.12
CA LEU A 93 6.85 6.40 -7.03
C LEU A 93 6.21 7.59 -6.31
N LEU A 94 6.80 8.05 -5.20
CA LEU A 94 6.31 9.21 -4.47
C LEU A 94 6.43 10.50 -5.30
N GLY A 95 7.53 10.65 -6.05
CA GLY A 95 7.74 11.77 -6.97
C GLY A 95 6.69 11.80 -8.09
N ASP A 96 6.47 10.66 -8.74
CA ASP A 96 5.48 10.52 -9.83
C ASP A 96 4.05 10.81 -9.35
N LEU A 97 3.75 10.47 -8.08
CA LEU A 97 2.45 10.73 -7.45
C LEU A 97 2.35 12.14 -6.82
N GLY A 98 3.43 12.92 -6.83
CA GLY A 98 3.47 14.25 -6.22
C GLY A 98 3.30 14.24 -4.69
N ILE A 99 3.63 13.13 -4.03
CA ILE A 99 3.50 12.97 -2.57
C ILE A 99 4.68 13.68 -1.90
N LYS A 100 4.38 14.69 -1.06
CA LYS A 100 5.40 15.46 -0.31
C LYS A 100 5.47 15.04 1.16
N THR A 101 4.35 14.58 1.70
CA THR A 101 4.23 14.14 3.10
C THR A 101 3.74 12.69 3.16
N LEU A 102 4.60 11.81 3.68
CA LEU A 102 4.31 10.39 3.85
C LEU A 102 4.26 10.04 5.34
N ALA A 103 3.11 9.53 5.79
CA ALA A 103 2.99 8.88 7.11
C ALA A 103 3.27 7.37 6.99
N PHE A 104 3.75 6.74 8.06
CA PHE A 104 4.01 5.31 8.16
C PHE A 104 3.76 4.81 9.58
#